data_AF-A0A8N5I2Z7-F1
#
_entry.id   AF-A0A8N5I2Z7-F1
#
_cell.length_a   1.000
_cell.length_b   1.000
_cell.length_c   1.000
_cell.angle_alpha   90.00
_cell.angle_beta   90.00
_cell.angle_gamma   90.00
#
_symmetry.space_group_name_H-M   'P 1'
#
loop_
_entity.id
_entity.type
_entity.pdbx_description
1 polymer ?
#
loop_
_entity_poly.entity_id
_entity_poly.type
_entity_poly.pdbx_seq_one_letter_code
_entity_poly.pdbx_strand_id
1 'polypeptide(L)'
;MSATKALFFLRPPGAGPGAAELLCGDLPAEPLPHFAALVEEVEMMKVIVPILTNRRNHQGWPRVVSQDIIHHVHSLKNAVFKVVGQVKGKTLLPLPAASEGIENIDPKSEKFLELINKSLVHATESAIIEWSQQIQRVLRKESSEPLLQGTNPTPKVELQFWRSRCADLEGIHRQLTSRRVSNMLEVLERVQSIYVPAFQSMLVDVEAALSEAQDIDLHLTALQQPLEHVEAAEFSKVKPLLVPLLHVVCWIWASCQHYSVPLRLVVLLQEICNLLIQQAAVYLTPEDLLKAEVEESLGKVQTVFDILSTFKGALEERRANLQVYYEPGQQVRSWDFPSRLVFARLDSFLQRLETVKGLLTTALDLAELEKIEFGGMRGKALGQQVLAMHEEFQECYQVFSERAYDCLDLANVEFEQDALGFQQKVQDIDRRLGTVFSQAFSDAPGLEHIFKLLAMFRNLLERPGIAAVAADKVPVLLSMFSSALDQARLTYSRHTQAGLQLGFPPLHKNVPPVAGALGWARELRARIQGPLEHLRHIPGL
;
A
#
# COMPACT_ATOMS: atom_id res chain seq x y z
N MET A 1 -20.96 -2.41 -17.43
CA MET A 1 -22.31 -2.25 -16.84
C MET A 1 -23.23 -1.71 -17.92
N SER A 2 -24.43 -2.28 -18.06
CA SER A 2 -25.43 -1.87 -19.06
C SER A 2 -25.95 -0.47 -18.73
N ALA A 3 -25.85 0.47 -19.67
CA ALA A 3 -26.35 1.84 -19.54
C ALA A 3 -27.89 1.84 -19.70
N THR A 4 -28.62 1.64 -18.62
CA THR A 4 -30.09 1.72 -18.59
C THR A 4 -30.56 3.14 -18.89
N LYS A 5 -31.27 3.33 -20.01
CA LYS A 5 -32.01 4.56 -20.34
C LYS A 5 -33.42 4.47 -19.77
N ALA A 6 -33.93 5.56 -19.20
CA ALA A 6 -35.30 5.65 -18.70
C ALA A 6 -36.17 6.49 -19.65
N LEU A 7 -37.44 6.15 -19.77
CA LEU A 7 -38.45 6.93 -20.49
C LEU A 7 -39.53 7.35 -19.50
N PHE A 8 -39.94 8.61 -19.53
CA PHE A 8 -41.04 9.11 -18.71
C PHE A 8 -42.23 9.49 -19.58
N PHE A 9 -43.43 9.28 -19.03
CA PHE A 9 -44.72 9.58 -19.63
C PHE A 9 -45.58 10.24 -18.56
N LEU A 10 -45.73 11.56 -18.64
CA LEU A 10 -46.52 12.36 -17.71
C LEU A 10 -47.85 12.75 -18.36
N ARG A 11 -48.96 12.50 -17.65
CA ARG A 11 -50.30 12.93 -18.06
C ARG A 11 -50.73 14.13 -17.20
N PRO A 12 -50.99 15.31 -17.79
CA PRO A 12 -51.48 16.47 -17.06
C PRO A 12 -52.84 16.18 -16.39
N PRO A 13 -53.10 16.75 -15.20
CA PRO A 13 -54.39 16.59 -14.54
C PRO A 13 -55.52 17.24 -15.36
N GLY A 14 -56.52 16.45 -15.76
CA GLY A 14 -57.66 16.88 -16.57
C GLY A 14 -57.65 16.39 -18.03
N ALA A 15 -56.56 15.75 -18.47
CA ALA A 15 -56.42 15.22 -19.83
C ALA A 15 -57.29 13.97 -20.07
N GLY A 16 -57.99 13.95 -21.22
CA GLY A 16 -58.80 12.79 -21.66
C GLY A 16 -57.94 11.57 -22.04
N PRO A 17 -58.53 10.38 -22.30
CA PRO A 17 -57.79 9.14 -22.56
C PRO A 17 -57.04 9.10 -23.92
N GLY A 18 -56.85 10.23 -24.61
CA GLY A 18 -56.18 10.33 -25.90
C GLY A 18 -54.68 10.63 -25.79
N ALA A 19 -53.90 10.15 -26.76
CA ALA A 19 -52.44 10.31 -26.83
C ALA A 19 -51.95 11.77 -27.05
N ALA A 20 -52.86 12.71 -27.32
CA ALA A 20 -52.52 14.08 -27.72
C ALA A 20 -52.01 14.97 -26.56
N GLU A 21 -52.09 14.52 -25.30
CA GLU A 21 -51.73 15.31 -24.12
C GLU A 21 -50.70 14.61 -23.21
N LEU A 22 -50.01 13.58 -23.71
CA LEU A 22 -48.96 12.89 -22.96
C LEU A 22 -47.60 13.58 -23.15
N LEU A 23 -47.05 14.11 -22.06
CA LEU A 23 -45.68 14.61 -22.00
C LEU A 23 -44.74 13.41 -21.94
N CYS A 24 -44.04 13.10 -23.02
CA CYS A 24 -43.05 12.04 -23.07
C CYS A 24 -41.63 12.62 -23.14
N GLY A 25 -40.67 11.96 -22.50
CA GLY A 25 -39.25 12.30 -22.62
C GLY A 25 -38.33 11.17 -22.20
N ASP A 26 -37.06 11.28 -22.57
CA ASP A 26 -36.00 10.33 -22.26
C ASP A 26 -35.04 10.87 -21.20
N LEU A 27 -34.55 9.97 -20.35
CA LEU A 27 -33.55 10.21 -19.32
C LEU A 27 -32.35 9.30 -19.62
N PRO A 28 -31.17 9.87 -19.88
CA PRO A 28 -29.98 9.07 -20.18
C PRO A 28 -29.46 8.37 -18.92
N ALA A 29 -28.58 7.39 -19.15
CA ALA A 29 -28.02 6.54 -18.09
C ALA A 29 -27.20 7.32 -17.04
N GLU A 30 -26.69 8.50 -17.40
CA GLU A 30 -25.96 9.39 -16.50
C GLU A 30 -26.76 10.67 -16.25
N PRO A 31 -27.60 10.72 -15.19
CA PRO A 31 -28.52 11.82 -14.97
C PRO A 31 -27.82 13.12 -14.58
N LEU A 32 -26.68 13.06 -13.88
CA LEU A 32 -25.97 14.26 -13.41
C LEU A 32 -25.25 15.03 -14.54
N PRO A 33 -24.46 14.38 -15.43
CA PRO A 33 -23.91 15.03 -16.61
C PRO A 33 -24.98 15.52 -17.57
N HIS A 34 -26.08 14.76 -17.74
CA HIS A 34 -27.19 15.21 -18.57
C HIS A 34 -27.93 16.41 -17.97
N PHE A 35 -28.16 16.42 -16.66
CA PHE A 35 -28.70 17.58 -15.97
C PHE A 35 -27.78 18.80 -16.12
N ALA A 36 -26.47 18.60 -15.97
CA ALA A 36 -25.49 19.66 -16.20
C ALA A 36 -25.50 20.18 -17.64
N ALA A 37 -25.60 19.29 -18.62
CA ALA A 37 -25.76 19.64 -20.02
C ALA A 37 -27.09 20.37 -20.26
N LEU A 38 -28.23 19.87 -19.80
CA LEU A 38 -29.55 20.51 -19.96
C LEU A 38 -29.61 21.94 -19.38
N VAL A 39 -28.89 22.17 -18.29
CA VAL A 39 -28.84 23.47 -17.62
C VAL A 39 -27.95 24.46 -18.38
N GLU A 40 -26.77 24.03 -18.84
CA GLU A 40 -25.85 24.88 -19.62
C GLU A 40 -26.27 25.02 -21.09
N GLU A 41 -26.67 23.91 -21.72
CA GLU A 41 -27.24 23.80 -23.04
C GLU A 41 -28.72 24.21 -22.99
N VAL A 42 -28.91 25.52 -23.12
CA VAL A 42 -30.08 26.13 -23.77
C VAL A 42 -31.38 26.17 -22.94
N GLU A 43 -31.80 25.16 -22.20
CA GLU A 43 -33.18 25.16 -21.66
C GLU A 43 -33.38 26.05 -20.44
N MET A 44 -32.59 25.90 -19.38
CA MET A 44 -32.83 26.69 -18.17
C MET A 44 -32.55 28.18 -18.41
N MET A 45 -31.40 28.49 -19.02
CA MET A 45 -30.91 29.87 -19.12
C MET A 45 -31.49 30.64 -20.32
N LYS A 46 -31.85 29.96 -21.43
CA LYS A 46 -32.40 30.62 -22.64
C LYS A 46 -33.92 30.45 -22.80
N VAL A 47 -34.55 29.46 -22.16
CA VAL A 47 -36.00 29.19 -22.31
C VAL A 47 -36.75 29.42 -21.00
N ILE A 48 -36.44 28.66 -19.94
CA ILE A 48 -37.23 28.66 -18.69
C ILE A 48 -37.07 29.99 -17.93
N VAL A 49 -35.84 30.46 -17.71
CA VAL A 49 -35.58 31.71 -16.98
C VAL A 49 -36.25 32.91 -17.68
N PRO A 50 -36.11 33.13 -19.01
CA PRO A 50 -36.83 34.21 -19.69
C PRO A 50 -38.36 34.08 -19.64
N ILE A 51 -38.92 32.87 -19.76
CA ILE A 51 -40.37 32.66 -19.70
C ILE A 51 -40.92 33.03 -18.31
N LEU A 52 -40.26 32.58 -17.25
CA LEU A 52 -40.72 32.79 -15.87
C LEU A 52 -40.38 34.18 -15.32
N THR A 53 -39.39 34.88 -15.88
CA THR A 53 -38.99 36.24 -15.43
C THR A 53 -39.59 37.36 -16.29
N ASN A 54 -40.18 37.06 -17.45
CA ASN A 54 -40.78 38.06 -18.32
C ASN A 54 -42.05 38.66 -17.69
N ARG A 55 -41.99 39.95 -17.36
CA ARG A 55 -43.11 40.70 -16.76
C ARG A 55 -44.38 40.74 -17.61
N ARG A 56 -44.27 40.54 -18.93
CA ARG A 56 -45.44 40.42 -19.81
C ARG A 56 -46.24 39.14 -19.53
N ASN A 57 -45.58 38.09 -19.05
CA ASN A 57 -46.22 36.83 -18.68
C ASN A 57 -46.83 36.88 -17.27
N HIS A 58 -46.54 37.92 -16.48
CA HIS A 58 -47.10 38.15 -15.15
C HIS A 58 -48.32 39.07 -15.17
N GLN A 59 -48.91 39.31 -16.36
CA GLN A 59 -50.12 40.12 -16.48
C GLN A 59 -51.25 39.48 -15.67
N GLY A 60 -51.77 40.22 -14.68
CA GLY A 60 -52.80 39.74 -13.75
C GLY A 60 -52.28 39.27 -12.39
N TRP A 61 -50.96 39.17 -12.20
CA TRP A 61 -50.39 38.78 -10.90
C TRP A 61 -50.16 40.01 -10.00
N PRO A 62 -50.36 39.89 -8.67
CA PRO A 62 -49.92 40.89 -7.72
C PRO A 62 -48.40 41.10 -7.83
N ARG A 63 -47.95 42.36 -7.68
CA ARG A 63 -46.51 42.71 -7.80
C ARG A 63 -45.61 41.89 -6.86
N VAL A 64 -46.10 41.59 -5.66
CA VAL A 64 -45.36 40.80 -4.66
C VAL A 64 -45.13 39.36 -5.15
N VAL A 65 -46.15 38.74 -5.76
CA VAL A 65 -46.05 37.37 -6.30
C VAL A 65 -45.14 37.31 -7.53
N SER A 66 -45.25 38.29 -8.41
CA SER A 66 -44.35 38.43 -9.57
C SER A 66 -42.88 38.58 -9.12
N GLN A 67 -42.62 39.43 -8.12
CA GLN A 67 -41.27 39.61 -7.56
C GLN A 67 -40.76 38.34 -6.86
N ASP A 68 -41.63 37.64 -6.13
CA ASP A 68 -41.27 36.41 -5.42
C ASP A 68 -40.92 35.26 -6.38
N ILE A 69 -41.69 35.09 -7.46
CA ILE A 69 -41.39 34.09 -8.49
C ILE A 69 -40.07 34.41 -9.19
N ILE A 70 -39.82 35.67 -9.53
CA ILE A 70 -38.53 36.11 -10.10
C ILE A 70 -37.38 35.77 -9.14
N HIS A 71 -37.54 36.05 -7.84
CA HIS A 71 -36.53 35.72 -6.83
C HIS A 71 -36.24 34.21 -6.74
N HIS A 72 -37.27 33.37 -6.68
CA HIS A 72 -37.13 31.91 -6.62
C HIS A 72 -36.48 31.33 -7.88
N VAL A 73 -36.82 31.85 -9.06
CA VAL A 73 -36.21 31.42 -10.34
C VAL A 73 -34.72 31.76 -10.37
N HIS A 74 -34.33 32.94 -9.88
CA HIS A 74 -32.91 33.31 -9.77
C HIS A 74 -32.18 32.50 -8.69
N SER A 75 -32.82 32.20 -7.57
CA SER A 75 -32.27 31.32 -6.52
C SER A 75 -32.02 29.91 -7.07
N LEU A 76 -32.98 29.35 -7.81
CA LEU A 76 -32.84 28.06 -8.48
C LEU A 76 -31.71 28.10 -9.51
N LYS A 77 -31.64 29.14 -10.36
CA LYS A 77 -30.53 29.33 -11.32
C LYS A 77 -29.17 29.26 -10.63
N ASN A 78 -29.02 29.96 -9.50
CA ASN A 78 -27.77 30.00 -8.75
C ASN A 78 -27.45 28.64 -8.09
N ALA A 79 -28.45 27.97 -7.51
CA ALA A 79 -28.28 26.66 -6.90
C ALA A 79 -27.85 25.61 -7.94
N VAL A 80 -28.54 25.60 -9.08
CA VAL A 80 -28.22 24.69 -10.18
C VAL A 80 -26.84 24.99 -10.76
N PHE A 81 -26.48 26.26 -10.97
CA PHE A 81 -25.14 26.66 -11.41
C PHE A 81 -24.03 26.12 -10.48
N LYS A 82 -24.24 26.18 -9.16
CA LYS A 82 -23.31 25.58 -8.18
C LYS A 82 -23.21 24.05 -8.33
N VAL A 83 -24.34 23.36 -8.48
CA VAL A 83 -24.39 21.89 -8.63
C VAL A 83 -23.71 21.43 -9.92
N VAL A 84 -23.94 22.12 -11.04
CA VAL A 84 -23.27 21.82 -12.32
C VAL A 84 -21.77 21.98 -12.19
N GLY A 85 -21.32 23.03 -11.52
CA GLY A 85 -19.91 23.20 -11.17
C GLY A 85 -19.38 21.99 -10.40
N GLN A 86 -20.04 21.60 -9.31
CA GLN A 86 -19.61 20.47 -8.47
C GLN A 86 -19.52 19.16 -9.25
N VAL A 87 -20.50 18.87 -10.11
CA VAL A 87 -20.50 17.67 -10.99
C VAL A 87 -19.29 17.68 -11.92
N LYS A 88 -18.86 18.86 -12.39
CA LYS A 88 -17.68 19.03 -13.27
C LYS A 88 -16.37 19.22 -12.51
N GLY A 89 -16.38 19.13 -11.17
CA GLY A 89 -15.20 19.40 -10.34
C GLY A 89 -14.73 20.86 -10.34
N LYS A 90 -15.64 21.81 -10.62
CA LYS A 90 -15.36 23.25 -10.68
C LYS A 90 -16.22 24.04 -9.71
N THR A 91 -15.64 25.02 -9.06
CA THR A 91 -16.31 25.93 -8.15
C THR A 91 -16.80 27.13 -8.95
N LEU A 92 -18.11 27.16 -9.18
CA LEU A 92 -18.77 28.24 -9.90
C LEU A 92 -19.38 29.25 -8.93
N LEU A 93 -19.06 30.53 -9.13
CA LEU A 93 -19.51 31.66 -8.31
C LEU A 93 -20.72 32.32 -9.00
N PRO A 94 -21.94 32.17 -8.45
CA PRO A 94 -23.13 32.75 -9.08
C PRO A 94 -23.09 34.28 -9.04
N LEU A 95 -23.44 34.92 -10.14
CA LEU A 95 -23.53 36.36 -10.26
C LEU A 95 -24.96 36.84 -9.94
N PRO A 96 -25.13 37.96 -9.21
CA PRO A 96 -26.45 38.55 -8.99
C PRO A 96 -27.19 38.88 -10.29
N ALA A 97 -28.49 38.61 -10.34
CA ALA A 97 -29.33 39.02 -11.47
C ALA A 97 -29.33 40.54 -11.68
N ALA A 98 -29.25 41.31 -10.60
CA ALA A 98 -29.14 42.78 -10.64
C ALA A 98 -27.86 43.28 -11.32
N SER A 99 -26.83 42.44 -11.48
CA SER A 99 -25.57 42.82 -12.14
C SER A 99 -25.55 42.54 -13.65
N GLU A 100 -26.64 42.03 -14.24
CA GLU A 100 -26.73 41.78 -15.68
C GLU A 100 -26.62 43.10 -16.46
N GLY A 101 -25.67 43.19 -17.40
CA GLY A 101 -25.43 44.37 -18.23
C GLY A 101 -24.41 45.38 -17.67
N ILE A 102 -24.00 45.26 -16.39
CA ILE A 102 -23.00 46.16 -15.76
C ILE A 102 -21.63 46.04 -16.45
N GLU A 103 -21.30 44.88 -17.02
CA GLU A 103 -20.04 44.62 -17.73
C GLU A 103 -19.82 45.44 -19.00
N ASN A 104 -20.90 45.96 -19.61
CA ASN A 104 -20.87 46.73 -20.86
C ASN A 104 -20.73 48.24 -20.64
N ILE A 105 -20.71 48.67 -19.39
CA ILE A 105 -20.76 50.08 -19.00
C ILE A 105 -19.37 50.47 -18.52
N ASP A 106 -18.86 51.59 -19.01
CA ASP A 106 -17.61 52.15 -18.52
C ASP A 106 -17.82 52.67 -17.09
N PRO A 107 -17.05 52.15 -16.11
CA PRO A 107 -16.86 52.72 -14.78
C PRO A 107 -16.95 54.24 -14.69
N LYS A 108 -16.35 54.93 -15.65
CA LYS A 108 -16.15 56.38 -15.62
C LYS A 108 -17.29 57.18 -16.26
N SER A 109 -18.31 56.50 -16.80
CA SER A 109 -19.45 57.16 -17.43
C SER A 109 -20.46 57.67 -16.41
N GLU A 110 -21.11 58.81 -16.68
CA GLU A 110 -22.22 59.34 -15.84
C GLU A 110 -23.37 58.33 -15.69
N LYS A 111 -23.60 57.49 -16.71
CA LYS A 111 -24.57 56.40 -16.70
C LYS A 111 -24.31 55.36 -15.61
N PHE A 112 -23.06 55.19 -15.18
CA PHE A 112 -22.71 54.26 -14.12
C PHE A 112 -23.25 54.72 -12.76
N LEU A 113 -23.28 56.03 -12.50
CA LEU A 113 -23.79 56.60 -11.25
C LEU A 113 -25.32 56.45 -11.14
N GLU A 114 -26.04 56.55 -12.26
CA GLU A 114 -27.50 56.36 -12.30
C GLU A 114 -27.93 54.92 -12.00
N LEU A 115 -27.04 53.95 -12.19
CA LEU A 115 -27.30 52.52 -11.95
C LEU A 115 -27.09 52.09 -10.51
N ILE A 116 -26.42 52.90 -9.69
CA ILE A 116 -26.18 52.61 -8.28
C ILE A 116 -27.49 52.80 -7.50
N ASN A 117 -28.26 51.73 -7.40
CA ASN A 117 -29.45 51.68 -6.55
C ASN A 117 -29.23 50.75 -5.35
N LYS A 118 -30.05 50.92 -4.30
CA LYS A 118 -29.94 50.12 -3.07
C LYS A 118 -30.04 48.61 -3.33
N SER A 119 -30.87 48.19 -4.29
CA SER A 119 -31.01 46.77 -4.65
C SER A 119 -29.74 46.17 -5.25
N LEU A 120 -29.01 46.90 -6.09
CA LEU A 120 -27.76 46.45 -6.69
C LEU A 120 -26.66 46.34 -5.64
N VAL A 121 -26.56 47.33 -4.75
CA VAL A 121 -25.60 47.31 -3.62
C VAL A 121 -25.83 46.08 -2.75
N HIS A 122 -27.06 45.89 -2.25
CA HIS A 122 -27.37 44.73 -1.39
C HIS A 122 -27.17 43.38 -2.10
N ALA A 123 -27.51 43.28 -3.38
CA ALA A 123 -27.30 42.05 -4.15
C ALA A 123 -25.80 41.75 -4.34
N THR A 124 -24.98 42.79 -4.51
CA THR A 124 -23.52 42.68 -4.63
C THR A 124 -22.89 42.28 -3.30
N GLU A 125 -23.29 42.92 -2.19
CA GLU A 125 -22.84 42.57 -0.83
C GLU A 125 -23.20 41.11 -0.49
N SER A 126 -24.44 40.70 -0.77
CA SER A 126 -24.88 39.31 -0.52
C SER A 126 -24.07 38.30 -1.31
N ALA A 127 -23.74 38.59 -2.58
CA ALA A 127 -22.90 37.72 -3.39
C ALA A 127 -21.48 37.59 -2.83
N ILE A 128 -20.86 38.67 -2.35
CA ILE A 128 -19.53 38.60 -1.73
C ILE A 128 -19.56 37.71 -0.49
N ILE A 129 -20.60 37.80 0.34
CA ILE A 129 -20.76 36.94 1.51
C ILE A 129 -20.86 35.47 1.08
N GLU A 130 -21.71 35.15 0.11
CA GLU A 130 -21.83 33.78 -0.40
C GLU A 130 -20.53 33.25 -1.02
N TRP A 131 -19.85 34.06 -1.84
CA TRP A 131 -18.58 33.70 -2.46
C TRP A 131 -17.51 33.45 -1.41
N SER A 132 -17.44 34.28 -0.38
CA SER A 132 -16.47 34.10 0.72
C SER A 132 -16.68 32.75 1.42
N GLN A 133 -17.92 32.38 1.73
CA GLN A 133 -18.22 31.08 2.33
C GLN A 133 -17.87 29.91 1.40
N GLN A 134 -18.17 30.03 0.10
CA GLN A 134 -17.90 28.98 -0.88
C GLN A 134 -16.40 28.79 -1.11
N ILE A 135 -15.65 29.88 -1.28
CA ILE A 135 -14.20 29.88 -1.48
C ILE A 135 -13.49 29.36 -0.23
N GLN A 136 -13.91 29.78 0.96
CA GLN A 136 -13.33 29.27 2.21
C GLN A 136 -13.51 27.75 2.36
N ARG A 137 -14.62 27.16 1.88
CA ARG A 137 -14.77 25.70 1.83
C ARG A 137 -13.80 25.04 0.86
N VAL A 138 -13.54 25.65 -0.30
CA VAL A 138 -12.57 25.14 -1.27
C VAL A 138 -11.15 25.21 -0.70
N LEU A 139 -10.79 26.34 -0.10
CA LEU A 139 -9.46 26.55 0.49
C LEU A 139 -9.16 25.56 1.62
N ARG A 140 -10.18 25.21 2.42
CA ARG A 140 -10.07 24.25 3.54
C ARG A 140 -9.92 22.78 3.15
N LYS A 141 -10.17 22.41 1.88
CA LYS A 141 -10.00 21.01 1.46
C LYS A 141 -8.54 20.59 1.60
N GLU A 142 -8.31 19.43 2.19
CA GLU A 142 -6.98 18.84 2.39
C GLU A 142 -6.83 17.55 1.60
N SER A 143 -5.62 17.24 1.14
CA SER A 143 -5.34 16.01 0.41
C SER A 143 -5.28 14.77 1.32
N SER A 144 -5.16 14.97 2.63
CA SER A 144 -5.12 13.93 3.66
C SER A 144 -6.49 13.26 3.92
N GLU A 145 -7.60 13.87 3.48
CA GLU A 145 -8.97 13.41 3.79
C GLU A 145 -9.22 11.93 3.43
N PRO A 146 -8.83 11.41 2.24
CA PRO A 146 -9.07 10.00 1.91
C PRO A 146 -8.27 9.03 2.79
N LEU A 147 -7.04 9.40 3.18
CA LEU A 147 -6.24 8.62 4.13
C LEU A 147 -6.90 8.58 5.51
N LEU A 148 -7.42 9.71 5.99
CA LEU A 148 -8.13 9.80 7.27
C LEU A 148 -9.44 9.01 7.28
N GLN A 149 -10.07 8.82 6.11
CA GLN A 149 -11.25 7.98 5.93
C GLN A 149 -10.92 6.48 5.80
N GLY A 150 -9.63 6.10 5.76
CA GLY A 150 -9.19 4.71 5.69
C GLY A 150 -9.33 4.07 4.31
N THR A 151 -9.44 4.85 3.23
CA THR A 151 -9.64 4.32 1.87
C THR A 151 -8.36 3.79 1.22
N ASN A 152 -7.21 3.84 1.92
CA ASN A 152 -5.88 3.43 1.45
C ASN A 152 -5.55 3.90 0.01
N PRO A 153 -5.61 5.21 -0.27
CA PRO A 153 -5.36 5.76 -1.60
C PRO A 153 -3.93 5.48 -2.10
N THR A 154 -3.76 5.52 -3.42
CA THR A 154 -2.47 5.44 -4.13
C THR A 154 -2.00 6.84 -4.53
N PRO A 155 -0.71 7.04 -4.89
CA PRO A 155 -0.11 8.36 -5.14
C PRO A 155 -0.79 9.18 -6.23
N LYS A 156 -1.56 8.51 -7.11
CA LYS A 156 -2.37 9.17 -8.13
C LYS A 156 -3.43 10.10 -7.52
N VAL A 157 -3.90 9.80 -6.30
CA VAL A 157 -4.89 10.61 -5.60
C VAL A 157 -4.29 11.94 -5.18
N GLU A 158 -3.10 11.97 -4.56
CA GLU A 158 -2.38 13.22 -4.26
C GLU A 158 -2.11 14.04 -5.54
N LEU A 159 -1.61 13.39 -6.60
CA LEU A 159 -1.34 14.05 -7.89
C LEU A 159 -2.63 14.65 -8.50
N GLN A 160 -3.72 13.90 -8.52
CA GLN A 160 -5.00 14.36 -9.05
C GLN A 160 -5.61 15.45 -8.18
N PHE A 161 -5.45 15.39 -6.86
CA PHE A 161 -5.93 16.41 -5.94
C PHE A 161 -5.31 17.76 -6.26
N TRP A 162 -3.98 17.84 -6.35
CA TRP A 162 -3.27 19.11 -6.62
C TRP A 162 -3.56 19.64 -8.03
N ARG A 163 -3.60 18.77 -9.03
CA ARG A 163 -4.00 19.14 -10.39
C ARG A 163 -5.42 19.71 -10.44
N SER A 164 -6.36 19.06 -9.77
CA SER A 164 -7.76 19.50 -9.72
C SER A 164 -7.91 20.79 -8.92
N ARG A 165 -7.19 20.93 -7.80
CA ARG A 165 -7.16 22.16 -6.98
C ARG A 165 -6.60 23.33 -7.76
N CYS A 166 -5.51 23.14 -8.50
CA CYS A 166 -4.94 24.15 -9.39
C CYS A 166 -5.97 24.63 -10.42
N ALA A 167 -6.55 23.70 -11.19
CA ALA A 167 -7.55 24.03 -12.21
C ALA A 167 -8.81 24.71 -11.64
N ASP A 168 -9.25 24.31 -10.44
CA ASP A 168 -10.39 24.93 -9.75
C ASP A 168 -10.07 26.36 -9.30
N LEU A 169 -8.92 26.58 -8.65
CA LEU A 169 -8.48 27.90 -8.21
C LEU A 169 -8.23 28.86 -9.39
N GLU A 170 -7.69 28.37 -10.51
CA GLU A 170 -7.58 29.17 -11.75
C GLU A 170 -8.97 29.56 -12.29
N GLY A 171 -9.94 28.67 -12.17
CA GLY A 171 -11.34 28.94 -12.50
C GLY A 171 -11.95 30.00 -11.60
N ILE A 172 -11.73 29.91 -10.29
CA ILE A 172 -12.21 30.89 -9.29
C ILE A 172 -11.55 32.25 -9.52
N HIS A 173 -10.22 32.30 -9.67
CA HIS A 173 -9.47 33.52 -9.91
C HIS A 173 -9.94 34.24 -11.19
N ARG A 174 -10.15 33.52 -12.29
CA ARG A 174 -10.72 34.09 -13.54
C ARG A 174 -12.14 34.63 -13.35
N GLN A 175 -12.96 33.99 -12.52
CA GLN A 175 -14.30 34.49 -12.21
C GLN A 175 -14.24 35.79 -11.39
N LEU A 176 -13.38 35.86 -10.37
CA LEU A 176 -13.20 37.03 -9.49
C LEU A 176 -12.57 38.23 -10.21
N THR A 177 -11.68 37.99 -11.17
CA THR A 177 -11.02 39.02 -11.98
C THR A 177 -11.81 39.39 -13.25
N SER A 178 -12.99 38.80 -13.44
CA SER A 178 -13.83 39.12 -14.59
C SER A 178 -14.30 40.58 -14.55
N ARG A 179 -14.41 41.22 -15.72
CA ARG A 179 -14.84 42.62 -15.87
C ARG A 179 -16.13 42.94 -15.11
N ARG A 180 -17.06 41.99 -15.08
CA ARG A 180 -18.33 42.14 -14.37
C ARG A 180 -18.13 42.25 -12.86
N VAL A 181 -17.26 41.41 -12.28
CA VAL A 181 -16.94 41.45 -10.85
C VAL A 181 -16.12 42.71 -10.52
N SER A 182 -15.21 43.13 -11.40
CA SER A 182 -14.50 44.42 -11.24
C SER A 182 -15.47 45.59 -11.16
N ASN A 183 -16.43 45.69 -12.08
CA ASN A 183 -17.43 46.75 -12.04
C ASN A 183 -18.34 46.65 -10.79
N MET A 184 -18.66 45.43 -10.33
CA MET A 184 -19.39 45.23 -9.06
C MET A 184 -18.58 45.75 -7.85
N LEU A 185 -17.27 45.55 -7.84
CA LEU A 185 -16.38 46.06 -6.80
C LEU A 185 -16.36 47.60 -6.79
N GLU A 186 -16.28 48.23 -7.95
CA GLU A 186 -16.31 49.70 -8.06
C GLU A 186 -17.62 50.31 -7.54
N VAL A 187 -18.76 49.62 -7.71
CA VAL A 187 -20.04 50.05 -7.11
C VAL A 187 -19.91 50.10 -5.59
N LEU A 188 -19.31 49.06 -4.99
CA LEU A 188 -19.13 48.98 -3.54
C LEU A 188 -18.12 49.99 -3.01
N GLU A 189 -17.04 50.27 -3.76
CA GLU A 189 -16.05 51.28 -3.41
C GLU A 189 -16.65 52.68 -3.37
N ARG A 190 -17.50 53.03 -4.35
CA ARG A 190 -18.20 54.33 -4.38
C ARG A 190 -19.18 54.52 -3.24
N VAL A 191 -19.83 53.43 -2.82
CA VAL A 191 -20.78 53.43 -1.69
C VAL A 191 -20.03 53.25 -0.35
N GLN A 192 -18.71 53.09 -0.37
CA GLN A 192 -17.87 52.85 0.80
C GLN A 192 -18.36 51.65 1.64
N SER A 193 -18.73 50.56 0.95
CA SER A 193 -19.23 49.35 1.61
C SER A 193 -18.14 48.67 2.45
N ILE A 194 -18.53 48.19 3.62
CA ILE A 194 -17.66 47.44 4.56
C ILE A 194 -17.19 46.09 4.01
N TYR A 195 -17.78 45.61 2.90
CA TYR A 195 -17.44 44.32 2.29
C TYR A 195 -16.28 44.42 1.27
N VAL A 196 -15.85 45.62 0.88
CA VAL A 196 -14.70 45.80 -0.04
C VAL A 196 -13.41 45.19 0.53
N PRO A 197 -13.01 45.45 1.80
CA PRO A 197 -11.82 44.81 2.37
C PRO A 197 -11.95 43.28 2.46
N ALA A 198 -13.16 42.76 2.75
CA ALA A 198 -13.41 41.32 2.81
C ALA A 198 -13.23 40.66 1.44
N PHE A 199 -13.69 41.30 0.36
CA PHE A 199 -13.46 40.82 -1.00
C PHE A 199 -11.98 40.85 -1.39
N GLN A 200 -11.27 41.94 -1.06
CA GLN A 200 -9.83 42.06 -1.33
C GLN A 200 -9.04 40.99 -0.58
N SER A 201 -9.32 40.75 0.70
CA SER A 201 -8.71 39.67 1.48
C SER A 201 -8.97 38.30 0.84
N MET A 202 -10.20 38.04 0.43
CA MET A 202 -10.56 36.79 -0.25
C MET A 202 -9.83 36.60 -1.59
N LEU A 203 -9.64 37.67 -2.36
CA LEU A 203 -8.87 37.61 -3.61
C LEU A 203 -7.39 37.28 -3.34
N VAL A 204 -6.79 37.93 -2.34
CA VAL A 204 -5.40 37.65 -1.91
C VAL A 204 -5.25 36.19 -1.44
N ASP A 205 -6.20 35.67 -0.66
CA ASP A 205 -6.20 34.27 -0.23
C ASP A 205 -6.25 33.30 -1.44
N VAL A 206 -7.07 33.61 -2.45
CA VAL A 206 -7.18 32.81 -3.67
C VAL A 206 -5.90 32.88 -4.51
N GLU A 207 -5.32 34.07 -4.69
CA GLU A 207 -4.06 34.24 -5.43
C GLU A 207 -2.91 33.49 -4.75
N ALA A 208 -2.81 33.55 -3.42
CA ALA A 208 -1.82 32.82 -2.65
C ALA A 208 -2.00 31.30 -2.79
N ALA A 209 -3.23 30.80 -2.62
CA ALA A 209 -3.53 29.37 -2.77
C ALA A 209 -3.34 28.88 -4.21
N LEU A 210 -3.59 29.73 -5.20
CA LEU A 210 -3.36 29.42 -6.61
C LEU A 210 -1.87 29.30 -6.92
N SER A 211 -1.07 30.26 -6.47
CA SER A 211 0.40 30.22 -6.59
C SER A 211 0.97 28.96 -5.94
N GLU A 212 0.46 28.61 -4.76
CA GLU A 212 0.80 27.38 -4.04
C GLU A 212 0.46 26.13 -4.87
N ALA A 213 -0.77 26.02 -5.37
CA ALA A 213 -1.23 24.86 -6.12
C ALA A 213 -0.51 24.70 -7.47
N GLN A 214 -0.17 25.81 -8.15
CA GLN A 214 0.59 25.80 -9.41
C GLN A 214 2.03 25.31 -9.20
N ASP A 215 2.70 25.80 -8.15
CA ASP A 215 4.05 25.34 -7.80
C ASP A 215 4.06 23.83 -7.50
N ILE A 216 3.08 23.36 -6.71
CA ILE A 216 2.98 21.95 -6.33
C ILE A 216 2.65 21.05 -7.54
N ASP A 217 1.63 21.39 -8.34
CA ASP A 217 1.22 20.59 -9.50
C ASP A 217 2.35 20.45 -10.54
N LEU A 218 3.09 21.54 -10.78
CA LEU A 218 4.27 21.53 -11.65
C LEU A 218 5.32 20.51 -11.19
N HIS A 219 5.66 20.53 -9.91
CA HIS A 219 6.69 19.65 -9.35
C HIS A 219 6.21 18.20 -9.20
N LEU A 220 4.97 17.97 -8.76
CA LEU A 220 4.40 16.62 -8.61
C LEU A 220 4.24 15.91 -9.96
N THR A 221 4.10 16.64 -11.07
CA THR A 221 4.07 16.05 -12.41
C THR A 221 5.34 15.24 -12.72
N ALA A 222 6.49 15.60 -12.14
CA ALA A 222 7.73 14.82 -12.29
C ALA A 222 7.63 13.40 -11.70
N LEU A 223 6.72 13.17 -10.74
CA LEU A 223 6.50 11.88 -10.10
C LEU A 223 5.63 10.93 -10.93
N GLN A 224 4.89 11.46 -11.91
CA GLN A 224 3.93 10.69 -12.71
C GLN A 224 4.61 9.52 -13.45
N GLN A 225 5.69 9.79 -14.17
CA GLN A 225 6.40 8.77 -14.95
C GLN A 225 7.07 7.68 -14.07
N PRO A 226 7.80 8.01 -12.98
CA PRO A 226 8.30 7.00 -12.04
C PRO A 226 7.20 6.10 -11.46
N LEU A 227 6.04 6.67 -11.11
CA LEU A 227 4.91 5.91 -10.59
C LEU A 227 4.33 4.96 -11.64
N GLU A 228 4.13 5.44 -12.87
CA GLU A 228 3.65 4.62 -13.99
C GLU A 228 4.60 3.44 -14.28
N HIS A 229 5.93 3.65 -14.18
CA HIS A 229 6.89 2.55 -14.31
C HIS A 229 6.77 1.50 -13.20
N VAL A 230 6.57 1.94 -11.94
CA VAL A 230 6.37 1.02 -10.80
C VAL A 230 5.06 0.25 -10.96
N GLU A 231 3.99 0.92 -11.37
CA GLU A 231 2.67 0.31 -11.60
C GLU A 231 2.67 -0.70 -12.75
N ALA A 232 3.35 -0.39 -13.84
CA ALA A 232 3.41 -1.24 -15.03
C ALA A 232 4.40 -2.41 -14.90
N ALA A 233 5.37 -2.31 -13.98
CA ALA A 233 6.35 -3.37 -13.76
C ALA A 233 5.73 -4.57 -13.05
N GLU A 234 6.21 -5.76 -13.42
CA GLU A 234 6.00 -6.96 -12.61
C GLU A 234 6.62 -6.74 -11.22
N PHE A 235 5.91 -7.14 -10.16
CA PHE A 235 6.32 -6.82 -8.79
C PHE A 235 7.75 -7.32 -8.47
N SER A 236 8.13 -8.49 -8.95
CA SER A 236 9.48 -9.08 -8.83
C SER A 236 10.61 -8.17 -9.37
N LYS A 237 10.28 -7.22 -10.26
CA LYS A 237 11.19 -6.29 -10.94
C LYS A 237 11.06 -4.85 -10.46
N VAL A 238 10.24 -4.58 -9.44
CA VAL A 238 10.05 -3.22 -8.90
C VAL A 238 11.26 -2.70 -8.13
N LYS A 239 12.05 -3.60 -7.51
CA LYS A 239 13.22 -3.25 -6.66
C LYS A 239 14.14 -2.15 -7.23
N PRO A 240 14.64 -2.22 -8.49
CA PRO A 240 15.50 -1.19 -9.06
C PRO A 240 14.81 0.17 -9.30
N LEU A 241 13.47 0.21 -9.36
CA LEU A 241 12.69 1.43 -9.62
C LEU A 241 12.43 2.26 -8.35
N LEU A 242 12.60 1.66 -7.16
CA LEU A 242 12.34 2.30 -5.87
C LEU A 242 13.27 3.49 -5.60
N VAL A 243 14.56 3.33 -5.89
CA VAL A 243 15.55 4.39 -5.64
C VAL A 243 15.34 5.60 -6.57
N PRO A 244 15.12 5.43 -7.89
CA PRO A 244 14.71 6.51 -8.78
C PRO A 244 13.42 7.22 -8.32
N LEU A 245 12.40 6.47 -7.89
CA LEU A 245 11.15 7.05 -7.36
C LEU A 245 11.42 7.96 -6.15
N LEU A 246 12.15 7.44 -5.15
CA LEU A 246 12.49 8.21 -3.95
C LEU A 246 13.38 9.41 -4.27
N HIS A 247 14.25 9.30 -5.28
CA HIS A 247 15.06 10.42 -5.72
C HIS A 247 14.20 11.59 -6.22
N VAL A 248 13.14 11.31 -6.98
CA VAL A 248 12.19 12.34 -7.42
C VAL A 248 11.42 12.94 -6.24
N VAL A 249 11.01 12.13 -5.25
CA VAL A 249 10.38 12.63 -4.02
C VAL A 249 11.30 13.59 -3.25
N CYS A 250 12.57 13.22 -3.05
CA CYS A 250 13.56 14.09 -2.41
C CYS A 250 13.85 15.35 -3.22
N TRP A 251 13.88 15.24 -4.55
CA TRP A 251 14.03 16.39 -5.43
C TRP A 251 12.86 17.37 -5.28
N ILE A 252 11.61 16.89 -5.33
CA ILE A 252 10.40 17.71 -5.10
C ILE A 252 10.46 18.39 -3.73
N TRP A 253 10.88 17.66 -2.68
CA TRP A 253 11.04 18.22 -1.33
C TRP A 253 12.07 19.37 -1.29
N ALA A 254 13.16 19.26 -2.03
CA ALA A 254 14.21 20.28 -2.06
C ALA A 254 13.81 21.50 -2.91
N SER A 255 13.17 21.27 -4.06
CA SER A 255 12.86 22.30 -5.06
C SER A 255 11.55 23.05 -4.83
N CYS A 256 10.47 22.36 -4.45
CA CYS A 256 9.13 22.96 -4.32
C CYS A 256 8.95 23.62 -2.95
N GLN A 257 8.95 24.94 -2.88
CA GLN A 257 8.82 25.67 -1.62
C GLN A 257 7.52 25.35 -0.89
N HIS A 258 6.42 25.26 -1.65
CA HIS A 258 5.10 25.04 -1.10
C HIS A 258 4.84 23.58 -0.70
N TYR A 259 5.52 22.61 -1.32
CA TYR A 259 5.34 21.19 -0.98
C TYR A 259 6.20 20.73 0.20
N SER A 260 7.25 21.47 0.58
CA SER A 260 8.15 21.13 1.69
C SER A 260 7.52 21.28 3.08
N VAL A 261 6.31 20.75 3.26
CA VAL A 261 5.56 20.68 4.51
C VAL A 261 5.54 19.22 4.98
N PRO A 262 6.02 18.89 6.20
CA PRO A 262 6.15 17.53 6.69
C PRO A 262 4.91 16.64 6.48
N LEU A 263 3.71 17.17 6.78
CA LEU A 263 2.46 16.41 6.68
C LEU A 263 2.06 16.05 5.24
N ARG A 264 2.35 16.91 4.25
CA ARG A 264 2.09 16.61 2.82
C ARG A 264 2.98 15.49 2.32
N LEU A 265 4.25 15.53 2.74
CA LEU A 265 5.17 14.45 2.42
C LEU A 265 4.74 13.13 3.07
N VAL A 266 4.24 13.15 4.31
CA VAL A 266 3.70 11.95 4.96
C VAL A 266 2.55 11.35 4.14
N VAL A 267 1.60 12.17 3.67
CA VAL A 267 0.50 11.73 2.80
C VAL A 267 1.02 10.99 1.58
N LEU A 268 1.91 11.62 0.81
CA LEU A 268 2.47 11.00 -0.40
C LEU A 268 3.24 9.70 -0.10
N LEU A 269 4.05 9.68 0.97
CA LEU A 269 4.81 8.47 1.32
C LEU A 269 3.90 7.33 1.80
N GLN A 270 2.82 7.64 2.53
CA GLN A 270 1.79 6.65 2.88
C GLN A 270 1.10 6.11 1.63
N GLU A 271 0.75 6.97 0.67
CA GLU A 271 0.16 6.56 -0.59
C GLU A 271 1.10 5.65 -1.41
N ILE A 272 2.40 5.96 -1.43
CA ILE A 272 3.42 5.09 -2.09
C ILE A 272 3.48 3.73 -1.38
N CYS A 273 3.46 3.70 -0.04
CA CYS A 273 3.38 2.44 0.71
C CYS A 273 2.12 1.66 0.33
N ASN A 274 0.97 2.35 0.20
CA ASN A 274 -0.29 1.70 -0.15
C ASN A 274 -0.26 1.08 -1.54
N LEU A 275 0.34 1.78 -2.52
CA LEU A 275 0.55 1.24 -3.86
C LEU A 275 1.40 -0.03 -3.82
N LEU A 276 2.52 -0.01 -3.11
CA LEU A 276 3.41 -1.18 -3.01
C LEU A 276 2.72 -2.36 -2.31
N ILE A 277 1.94 -2.12 -1.26
CA ILE A 277 1.15 -3.16 -0.57
C ILE A 277 0.10 -3.73 -1.52
N GLN A 278 -0.59 -2.89 -2.29
CA GLN A 278 -1.59 -3.34 -3.26
C GLN A 278 -0.97 -4.24 -4.33
N GLN A 279 0.16 -3.83 -4.92
CA GLN A 279 0.84 -4.66 -5.93
C GLN A 279 1.42 -5.95 -5.32
N ALA A 280 1.92 -5.89 -4.09
CA ALA A 280 2.42 -7.06 -3.37
C ALA A 280 1.30 -8.09 -3.13
N ALA A 281 0.11 -7.64 -2.70
CA ALA A 281 -1.05 -8.51 -2.51
C ALA A 281 -1.48 -9.16 -3.83
N VAL A 282 -1.50 -8.41 -4.94
CA VAL A 282 -1.80 -8.95 -6.28
C VAL A 282 -0.76 -10.00 -6.70
N TYR A 283 0.53 -9.75 -6.46
CA TYR A 283 1.60 -10.69 -6.79
C TYR A 283 1.54 -11.98 -5.97
N LEU A 284 1.18 -11.89 -4.68
CA LEU A 284 1.09 -13.04 -3.78
C LEU A 284 -0.16 -13.88 -4.01
N THR A 285 -1.26 -13.28 -4.48
CA THR A 285 -2.56 -13.95 -4.68
C THR A 285 -3.02 -14.65 -3.39
N PRO A 286 -3.64 -13.92 -2.44
CA PRO A 286 -3.82 -14.43 -1.06
C PRO A 286 -4.68 -15.69 -0.95
N GLU A 287 -5.62 -15.88 -1.88
CA GLU A 287 -6.54 -17.04 -1.92
C GLU A 287 -5.82 -18.37 -2.18
N ASP A 288 -4.69 -18.31 -2.90
CA ASP A 288 -3.91 -19.47 -3.33
C ASP A 288 -2.58 -19.58 -2.56
N LEU A 289 -2.18 -18.55 -1.81
CA LEU A 289 -0.85 -18.47 -1.21
C LEU A 289 -0.51 -19.65 -0.30
N LEU A 290 -1.47 -20.13 0.49
CA LEU A 290 -1.31 -21.29 1.39
C LEU A 290 -1.65 -22.64 0.73
N LYS A 291 -2.23 -22.62 -0.48
CA LYS A 291 -2.70 -23.82 -1.20
C LYS A 291 -1.75 -24.24 -2.32
N ALA A 292 -1.03 -23.28 -2.90
CA ALA A 292 -0.05 -23.50 -3.93
C ALA A 292 1.18 -24.26 -3.40
N GLU A 293 2.10 -24.59 -4.29
CA GLU A 293 3.37 -25.24 -3.94
C GLU A 293 4.14 -24.37 -2.93
N VAL A 294 4.51 -24.98 -1.79
CA VAL A 294 5.05 -24.27 -0.62
C VAL A 294 6.35 -23.53 -0.97
N GLU A 295 7.22 -24.16 -1.77
CA GLU A 295 8.47 -23.57 -2.25
C GLU A 295 8.24 -22.33 -3.11
N GLU A 296 7.27 -22.38 -4.03
CA GLU A 296 6.92 -21.25 -4.89
C GLU A 296 6.36 -20.09 -4.06
N SER A 297 5.39 -20.39 -3.19
CA SER A 297 4.79 -19.40 -2.28
C SER A 297 5.82 -18.76 -1.36
N LEU A 298 6.74 -19.55 -0.79
CA LEU A 298 7.80 -19.05 0.08
C LEU A 298 8.76 -18.14 -0.71
N GLY A 299 9.11 -18.50 -1.94
CA GLY A 299 9.91 -17.67 -2.84
C GLY A 299 9.26 -16.32 -3.10
N LYS A 300 7.96 -16.30 -3.43
CA LYS A 300 7.19 -15.06 -3.64
C LYS A 300 7.16 -14.18 -2.39
N VAL A 301 6.84 -14.76 -1.22
CA VAL A 301 6.81 -14.02 0.06
C VAL A 301 8.18 -13.43 0.39
N GLN A 302 9.26 -14.17 0.16
CA GLN A 302 10.62 -13.69 0.39
C GLN A 302 11.00 -12.54 -0.57
N THR A 303 10.59 -12.60 -1.84
CA THR A 303 10.75 -11.50 -2.79
C THR A 303 9.98 -10.27 -2.33
N VAL A 304 8.73 -10.41 -1.90
CA VAL A 304 7.92 -9.29 -1.40
C VAL A 304 8.55 -8.65 -0.17
N PHE A 305 8.93 -9.48 0.80
CA PHE A 305 9.55 -9.01 2.03
C PHE A 305 10.84 -8.23 1.75
N ASP A 306 11.70 -8.73 0.85
CA ASP A 306 12.94 -8.07 0.46
C ASP A 306 12.70 -6.73 -0.25
N ILE A 307 11.74 -6.65 -1.18
CA ILE A 307 11.43 -5.42 -1.92
C ILE A 307 10.89 -4.34 -0.97
N LEU A 308 9.92 -4.68 -0.12
CA LEU A 308 9.32 -3.74 0.83
C LEU A 308 10.33 -3.28 1.91
N SER A 309 11.16 -4.20 2.40
CA SER A 309 12.25 -3.86 3.34
C SER A 309 13.30 -2.96 2.69
N THR A 310 13.62 -3.22 1.42
CA THR A 310 14.53 -2.36 0.64
C THR A 310 13.96 -0.97 0.44
N PHE A 311 12.66 -0.84 0.13
CA PHE A 311 11.99 0.46 0.05
C PHE A 311 12.10 1.24 1.36
N LYS A 312 11.76 0.60 2.49
CA LYS A 312 11.82 1.20 3.82
C LYS A 312 13.25 1.67 4.15
N GLY A 313 14.25 0.82 3.91
CA GLY A 313 15.65 1.15 4.13
C GLY A 313 16.13 2.30 3.24
N ALA A 314 15.79 2.27 1.95
CA ALA A 314 16.16 3.32 1.00
C ALA A 314 15.53 4.68 1.36
N LEU A 315 14.30 4.69 1.87
CA LEU A 315 13.63 5.92 2.31
C LEU A 315 14.36 6.53 3.51
N GLU A 316 14.69 5.75 4.53
CA GLU A 316 15.42 6.24 5.71
C GLU A 316 16.85 6.67 5.37
N GLU A 317 17.52 5.96 4.46
CA GLU A 317 18.83 6.37 3.93
C GLU A 317 18.75 7.73 3.23
N ARG A 318 17.74 7.94 2.39
CA ARG A 318 17.53 9.22 1.69
C ARG A 318 17.18 10.35 2.66
N ARG A 319 16.37 10.05 3.67
CA ARG A 319 16.05 10.97 4.76
C ARG A 319 17.29 11.43 5.51
N ALA A 320 18.22 10.53 5.80
CA ALA A 320 19.49 10.87 6.44
C ALA A 320 20.42 11.70 5.54
N ASN A 321 20.32 11.51 4.22
CA ASN A 321 21.21 12.11 3.22
C ASN A 321 20.57 13.23 2.39
N LEU A 322 19.56 13.94 2.93
CA LEU A 322 18.84 15.00 2.21
C LEU A 322 19.76 16.15 1.73
N GLN A 323 20.88 16.37 2.42
CA GLN A 323 21.89 17.38 2.05
C GLN A 323 22.39 17.29 0.61
N VAL A 324 22.32 16.10 -0.02
CA VAL A 324 22.75 15.89 -1.42
C VAL A 324 21.89 16.67 -2.42
N TYR A 325 20.67 17.06 -2.04
CA TYR A 325 19.72 17.77 -2.90
C TYR A 325 19.78 19.30 -2.75
N TYR A 326 20.70 19.82 -1.93
CA TYR A 326 20.86 21.23 -1.65
C TYR A 326 22.23 21.73 -2.09
N GLU A 327 22.31 23.00 -2.46
CA GLU A 327 23.58 23.64 -2.81
C GLU A 327 24.48 23.80 -1.57
N PRO A 328 25.82 23.79 -1.73
CA PRO A 328 26.74 23.99 -0.61
C PRO A 328 26.47 25.33 0.12
N GLY A 329 26.20 25.24 1.42
CA GLY A 329 25.90 26.40 2.26
C GLY A 329 24.41 26.78 2.36
N GLN A 330 23.54 26.11 1.61
CA GLN A 330 22.09 26.27 1.76
C GLN A 330 21.59 25.53 3.02
N GLN A 331 20.62 26.12 3.72
CA GLN A 331 19.96 25.44 4.84
C GLN A 331 19.11 24.27 4.34
N VAL A 332 19.45 23.06 4.78
CA VAL A 332 18.73 21.83 4.45
C VAL A 332 17.43 21.77 5.25
N ARG A 333 16.29 21.61 4.57
CA ARG A 333 14.99 21.37 5.22
C ARG A 333 14.87 19.89 5.55
N SER A 334 14.81 19.55 6.84
CA SER A 334 14.71 18.17 7.30
C SER A 334 13.29 17.62 7.18
N TRP A 335 13.19 16.30 7.02
CA TRP A 335 11.92 15.57 7.17
C TRP A 335 11.59 15.42 8.66
N ASP A 336 10.86 16.39 9.20
CA ASP A 336 10.53 16.46 10.62
C ASP A 336 9.17 15.79 10.93
N PHE A 337 9.18 14.46 10.94
CA PHE A 337 8.03 13.65 11.38
C PHE A 337 8.48 12.26 11.86
N PRO A 338 7.79 11.61 12.80
CA PRO A 338 8.17 10.27 13.23
C PRO A 338 7.85 9.23 12.13
N SER A 339 8.76 8.29 11.90
CA SER A 339 8.66 7.29 10.81
C SER A 339 7.37 6.43 10.89
N ARG A 340 6.81 6.26 12.10
CA ARG A 340 5.54 5.57 12.32
C ARG A 340 4.38 6.18 11.54
N LEU A 341 4.40 7.49 11.26
CA LEU A 341 3.34 8.13 10.47
C LEU A 341 3.33 7.62 9.03
N VAL A 342 4.50 7.29 8.48
CA VAL A 342 4.60 6.73 7.12
C VAL A 342 4.40 5.22 7.13
N PHE A 343 5.09 4.53 8.04
CA PHE A 343 5.27 3.08 7.95
C PHE A 343 4.29 2.23 8.75
N ALA A 344 3.39 2.79 9.58
CA ALA A 344 2.52 1.97 10.44
C ALA A 344 1.83 0.80 9.70
N ARG A 345 1.18 1.08 8.56
CA ARG A 345 0.52 0.05 7.75
C ARG A 345 1.50 -0.90 7.07
N LEU A 346 2.61 -0.38 6.55
CA LEU A 346 3.66 -1.20 5.92
C LEU A 346 4.30 -2.16 6.92
N ASP A 347 4.54 -1.71 8.15
CA ASP A 347 5.12 -2.50 9.23
C ASP A 347 4.17 -3.61 9.68
N SER A 348 2.87 -3.32 9.81
CA SER A 348 1.86 -4.36 10.05
C SER A 348 1.80 -5.39 8.92
N PHE A 349 1.92 -4.95 7.65
CA PHE A 349 1.97 -5.85 6.51
C PHE A 349 3.23 -6.72 6.49
N LEU A 350 4.40 -6.15 6.79
CA LEU A 350 5.65 -6.90 6.93
C LEU A 350 5.57 -7.94 8.05
N GLN A 351 4.98 -7.61 9.20
CA GLN A 351 4.76 -8.56 10.30
C GLN A 351 3.82 -9.72 9.89
N ARG A 352 2.76 -9.41 9.14
CA ARG A 352 1.88 -10.44 8.58
C ARG A 352 2.63 -11.34 7.61
N LEU A 353 3.47 -10.78 6.73
CA LEU A 353 4.32 -11.54 5.83
C LEU A 353 5.33 -12.42 6.57
N GLU A 354 5.94 -11.96 7.66
CA GLU A 354 6.82 -12.80 8.49
C GLU A 354 6.07 -13.97 9.10
N THR A 355 4.84 -13.75 9.55
CA THR A 355 3.97 -14.81 10.09
C THR A 355 3.70 -15.86 9.00
N VAL A 356 3.25 -15.43 7.82
CA VAL A 356 2.99 -16.33 6.67
C VAL A 356 4.26 -17.06 6.23
N LYS A 357 5.39 -16.35 6.15
CA LYS A 357 6.69 -16.94 5.85
C LYS A 357 7.05 -18.04 6.86
N GLY A 358 6.89 -17.79 8.16
CA GLY A 358 7.16 -18.78 9.20
C GLY A 358 6.28 -20.03 9.09
N LEU A 359 5.00 -19.86 8.71
CA LEU A 359 4.09 -20.97 8.44
C LEU A 359 4.54 -21.80 7.23
N LEU A 360 4.87 -21.15 6.11
CA LEU A 360 5.35 -21.82 4.90
C LEU A 360 6.70 -22.52 5.11
N THR A 361 7.65 -21.88 5.80
CA THR A 361 8.93 -22.51 6.18
C THR A 361 8.70 -23.75 7.05
N THR A 362 7.79 -23.67 8.02
CA THR A 362 7.43 -24.83 8.85
C THR A 362 6.83 -25.95 8.03
N ALA A 363 5.96 -25.64 7.06
CA ALA A 363 5.38 -26.64 6.18
C ALA A 363 6.44 -27.34 5.31
N LEU A 364 7.40 -26.57 4.79
CA LEU A 364 8.51 -27.09 4.03
C LEU A 364 9.40 -28.02 4.87
N ASP A 365 9.76 -27.61 6.10
CA ASP A 365 10.59 -28.42 7.00
C ASP A 365 9.93 -29.76 7.35
N LEU A 366 8.62 -29.76 7.62
CA LEU A 366 7.88 -30.95 8.04
C LEU A 366 7.43 -31.82 6.86
N ALA A 367 7.45 -31.31 5.64
CA ALA A 367 7.30 -32.12 4.43
C ALA A 367 8.45 -33.13 4.26
N GLU A 368 9.68 -32.77 4.69
CA GLU A 368 10.84 -33.67 4.63
C GLU A 368 10.71 -34.90 5.53
N LEU A 369 9.76 -34.93 6.47
CA LEU A 369 9.50 -36.10 7.32
C LEU A 369 9.14 -37.35 6.52
N GLU A 370 8.53 -37.20 5.33
CA GLU A 370 8.19 -38.32 4.45
C GLU A 370 9.44 -39.12 4.04
N LYS A 371 10.59 -38.44 3.91
CA LYS A 371 11.85 -39.03 3.42
C LYS A 371 12.69 -39.66 4.55
N ILE A 372 12.25 -39.56 5.81
CA ILE A 372 13.04 -40.04 6.95
C ILE A 372 12.82 -41.54 7.15
N GLU A 373 13.87 -42.33 6.89
CA GLU A 373 13.88 -43.77 7.12
C GLU A 373 14.88 -44.16 8.21
N PHE A 374 14.41 -44.92 9.21
CA PHE A 374 15.29 -45.44 10.26
C PHE A 374 15.66 -46.89 10.00
N GLY A 375 16.96 -47.18 10.02
CA GLY A 375 17.50 -48.55 10.04
C GLY A 375 17.63 -49.12 11.47
N GLY A 376 17.94 -50.41 11.58
CA GLY A 376 18.25 -51.08 12.85
C GLY A 376 17.04 -51.74 13.54
N MET A 377 17.27 -52.30 14.74
CA MET A 377 16.27 -53.15 15.44
C MET A 377 14.98 -52.41 15.80
N ARG A 378 15.06 -51.11 16.07
CA ARG A 378 13.92 -50.23 16.36
C ARG A 378 13.52 -49.32 15.22
N GLY A 379 14.24 -49.38 14.09
CA GLY A 379 14.04 -48.46 12.97
C GLY A 379 12.62 -48.47 12.44
N LYS A 380 12.01 -49.66 12.28
CA LYS A 380 10.61 -49.78 11.82
C LYS A 380 9.61 -49.10 12.76
N ALA A 381 9.79 -49.21 14.07
CA ALA A 381 8.90 -48.60 15.05
C ALA A 381 9.05 -47.06 15.09
N LEU A 382 10.28 -46.55 15.00
CA LEU A 382 10.56 -45.11 14.93
C LEU A 382 10.06 -44.51 13.62
N GLY A 383 10.24 -45.20 12.50
CA GLY A 383 9.71 -44.80 11.20
C GLY A 383 8.19 -44.71 11.19
N GLN A 384 7.49 -45.68 11.81
CA GLN A 384 6.03 -45.61 11.96
C GLN A 384 5.57 -44.43 12.81
N GLN A 385 6.32 -44.07 13.86
CA GLN A 385 6.01 -42.87 14.67
C GLN A 385 6.17 -41.59 13.86
N VAL A 386 7.22 -41.47 13.04
CA VAL A 386 7.45 -40.32 12.18
C VAL A 386 6.41 -40.23 11.07
N LEU A 387 6.05 -41.35 10.45
CA LEU A 387 5.00 -41.40 9.43
C LEU A 387 3.65 -40.94 10.00
N ALA A 388 3.25 -41.43 11.18
CA ALA A 388 2.02 -40.99 11.83
C ALA A 388 2.04 -39.49 12.18
N MET A 389 3.19 -38.94 12.59
CA MET A 389 3.34 -37.49 12.79
C MET A 389 3.24 -36.70 11.49
N HIS A 390 3.76 -37.24 10.39
CA HIS A 390 3.66 -36.61 9.08
C HIS A 390 2.21 -36.61 8.57
N GLU A 391 1.47 -37.72 8.69
CA GLU A 391 0.05 -37.78 8.35
C GLU A 391 -0.78 -36.78 9.18
N GLU A 392 -0.56 -36.74 10.49
CA GLU A 392 -1.19 -35.76 11.40
C GLU A 392 -0.89 -34.32 10.99
N PHE A 393 0.36 -34.04 10.58
CA PHE A 393 0.76 -32.73 10.08
C PHE A 393 0.03 -32.37 8.78
N GLN A 394 -0.02 -33.28 7.80
CA GLN A 394 -0.67 -33.06 6.51
C GLN A 394 -2.16 -32.74 6.68
N GLU A 395 -2.87 -33.49 7.52
CA GLU A 395 -4.28 -33.21 7.82
C GLU A 395 -4.46 -31.82 8.44
N CYS A 396 -3.59 -31.45 9.38
CA CYS A 396 -3.65 -30.14 10.02
C CYS A 396 -3.35 -28.99 9.06
N TYR A 397 -2.34 -29.15 8.20
CA TYR A 397 -1.98 -28.16 7.19
C TYR A 397 -3.07 -28.01 6.14
N GLN A 398 -3.68 -29.11 5.68
CA GLN A 398 -4.78 -29.09 4.73
C GLN A 398 -5.99 -28.32 5.26
N VAL A 399 -6.42 -28.59 6.49
CA VAL A 399 -7.54 -27.86 7.11
C VAL A 399 -7.23 -26.37 7.24
N PHE A 400 -5.97 -26.02 7.53
CA PHE A 400 -5.53 -24.64 7.65
C PHE A 400 -5.46 -23.92 6.29
N SER A 401 -4.96 -24.58 5.25
CA SER A 401 -4.80 -23.99 3.92
C SER A 401 -6.12 -23.87 3.14
N GLU A 402 -7.09 -24.74 3.41
CA GLU A 402 -8.41 -24.72 2.76
C GLU A 402 -9.35 -23.60 3.25
N ARG A 403 -8.93 -22.82 4.26
CA ARG A 403 -9.71 -21.68 4.77
C ARG A 403 -9.95 -20.64 3.66
N ALA A 404 -11.11 -19.99 3.72
CA ALA A 404 -11.57 -19.07 2.68
C ALA A 404 -11.19 -17.60 2.92
N TYR A 405 -10.56 -17.29 4.07
CA TYR A 405 -10.16 -15.92 4.38
C TYR A 405 -8.89 -15.51 3.63
N ASP A 406 -8.69 -14.19 3.50
CA ASP A 406 -7.43 -13.61 3.03
C ASP A 406 -6.38 -13.65 4.16
N CYS A 407 -5.33 -14.45 3.99
CA CYS A 407 -4.25 -14.58 4.97
C CYS A 407 -3.34 -13.33 5.07
N LEU A 408 -3.44 -12.39 4.13
CA LEU A 408 -2.72 -11.12 4.13
C LEU A 408 -3.55 -9.95 4.67
N ASP A 409 -4.84 -10.17 4.96
CA ASP A 409 -5.68 -9.15 5.59
C ASP A 409 -5.23 -8.85 7.03
N LEU A 410 -4.97 -7.57 7.29
CA LEU A 410 -4.51 -7.06 8.58
C LEU A 410 -5.63 -6.98 9.61
N ALA A 411 -6.90 -6.92 9.18
CA ALA A 411 -8.05 -6.88 10.07
C ALA A 411 -8.54 -8.28 10.46
N ASN A 412 -8.02 -9.34 9.83
CA ASN A 412 -8.50 -10.69 10.01
C ASN A 412 -7.96 -11.34 11.29
N VAL A 413 -8.82 -11.40 12.31
CA VAL A 413 -8.52 -12.02 13.61
C VAL A 413 -8.62 -13.55 13.55
N GLU A 414 -9.43 -14.11 12.64
CA GLU A 414 -9.60 -15.56 12.49
C GLU A 414 -8.29 -16.22 12.04
N PHE A 415 -7.59 -15.61 11.07
CA PHE A 415 -6.28 -16.06 10.62
C PHE A 415 -5.28 -16.13 11.78
N GLU A 416 -5.25 -15.12 12.66
CA GLU A 416 -4.32 -15.09 13.79
C GLU A 416 -4.57 -16.22 14.78
N GLN A 417 -5.83 -16.51 15.06
CA GLN A 417 -6.22 -17.62 15.94
C GLN A 417 -5.87 -18.97 15.32
N ASP A 418 -6.19 -19.17 14.04
CA ASP A 418 -5.90 -20.41 13.32
C ASP A 418 -4.38 -20.62 13.16
N ALA A 419 -3.61 -19.57 12.87
CA ALA A 419 -2.15 -19.62 12.78
C ALA A 419 -1.51 -19.98 14.13
N LEU A 420 -2.01 -19.41 15.24
CA LEU A 420 -1.54 -19.74 16.59
C LEU A 420 -1.90 -21.19 16.96
N GLY A 421 -3.10 -21.65 16.62
CA GLY A 421 -3.51 -23.04 16.82
C GLY A 421 -2.65 -24.03 16.03
N PHE A 422 -2.34 -23.70 14.77
CA PHE A 422 -1.43 -24.48 13.93
C PHE A 422 -0.02 -24.55 14.54
N GLN A 423 0.53 -23.42 14.99
CA GLN A 423 1.84 -23.37 15.65
C GLN A 423 1.90 -24.22 16.93
N GLN A 424 0.82 -24.27 17.72
CA GLN A 424 0.76 -25.14 18.90
C GLN A 424 0.82 -26.63 18.53
N LYS A 425 0.13 -27.04 17.47
CA LYS A 425 0.20 -28.43 16.97
C LYS A 425 1.61 -28.77 16.46
N VAL A 426 2.22 -27.86 15.70
CA VAL A 426 3.61 -27.99 15.24
C VAL A 426 4.57 -28.15 16.41
N GLN A 427 4.40 -27.40 17.50
CA GLN A 427 5.24 -27.52 18.69
C GLN A 427 5.13 -28.90 19.37
N ASP A 428 3.94 -29.53 19.39
CA ASP A 428 3.82 -30.89 19.91
C ASP A 428 4.53 -31.91 19.00
N ILE A 429 4.39 -31.76 17.68
CA ILE A 429 5.13 -32.58 16.69
C ILE A 429 6.63 -32.42 16.88
N ASP A 430 7.14 -31.20 17.03
CA ASP A 430 8.57 -30.93 17.28
C ASP A 430 9.08 -31.63 18.55
N ARG A 431 8.28 -31.61 19.63
CA ARG A 431 8.63 -32.28 20.89
C ARG A 431 8.66 -33.80 20.74
N ARG A 432 7.71 -34.37 20.00
CA ARG A 432 7.67 -35.81 19.69
C ARG A 432 8.83 -36.20 18.77
N LEU A 433 9.15 -35.41 17.77
CA LEU A 433 10.33 -35.58 16.92
C LEU A 433 11.64 -35.51 17.71
N GLY A 434 11.75 -34.57 18.67
CA GLY A 434 12.90 -34.53 19.59
C GLY A 434 13.03 -35.81 20.42
N THR A 435 11.91 -36.41 20.84
CA THR A 435 11.90 -37.70 21.55
C THR A 435 12.36 -38.84 20.64
N VAL A 436 11.86 -38.89 19.40
CA VAL A 436 12.31 -39.86 18.39
C VAL A 436 13.80 -39.72 18.10
N PHE A 437 14.29 -38.49 17.91
CA PHE A 437 15.70 -38.19 17.71
C PHE A 437 16.55 -38.69 18.88
N SER A 438 16.12 -38.43 20.13
CA SER A 438 16.82 -38.93 21.32
C SER A 438 16.89 -40.45 21.38
N GLN A 439 15.80 -41.15 21.04
CA GLN A 439 15.76 -42.61 21.01
C GLN A 439 16.66 -43.16 19.91
N ALA A 440 16.57 -42.60 18.69
CA ALA A 440 17.41 -42.99 17.56
C ALA A 440 18.90 -42.76 17.84
N PHE A 441 19.26 -41.67 18.53
CA PHE A 441 20.63 -41.38 18.94
C PHE A 441 21.14 -42.42 19.96
N SER A 442 20.32 -42.77 20.96
CA SER A 442 20.69 -43.77 21.97
C SER A 442 20.79 -45.19 21.43
N ASP A 443 19.99 -45.54 20.42
CA ASP A 443 19.99 -46.87 19.79
C ASP A 443 21.07 -47.00 18.69
N ALA A 444 21.79 -45.93 18.34
CA ALA A 444 22.82 -45.95 17.32
C ALA A 444 24.06 -46.78 17.77
N PRO A 445 24.50 -47.78 16.98
CA PRO A 445 25.58 -48.68 17.39
C PRO A 445 26.98 -48.04 17.34
N GLY A 446 27.12 -46.85 16.77
CA GLY A 446 28.40 -46.15 16.68
C GLY A 446 28.32 -44.82 15.92
N LEU A 447 29.46 -44.11 15.85
CA LEU A 447 29.57 -42.75 15.31
C LEU A 447 29.02 -42.61 13.89
N GLU A 448 29.28 -43.56 13.00
CA GLU A 448 28.81 -43.50 11.62
C GLU A 448 27.27 -43.45 11.53
N HIS A 449 26.57 -44.17 12.39
CA HIS A 449 25.11 -44.20 12.42
C HIS A 449 24.55 -42.90 13.01
N ILE A 450 25.24 -42.32 14.00
CA ILE A 450 24.88 -41.01 14.54
C ILE A 450 25.04 -39.92 13.47
N PHE A 451 26.12 -39.91 12.69
CA PHE A 451 26.27 -38.94 11.61
C PHE A 451 25.23 -39.11 10.51
N LYS A 452 24.81 -40.35 10.19
CA LYS A 452 23.67 -40.59 9.29
C LYS A 452 22.38 -40.02 9.88
N LEU A 453 22.12 -40.21 11.17
CA LEU A 453 20.97 -39.63 11.86
C LEU A 453 20.97 -38.10 11.79
N LEU A 454 22.11 -37.47 12.09
CA LEU A 454 22.28 -36.01 12.00
C LEU A 454 22.06 -35.50 10.57
N ALA A 455 22.51 -36.26 9.56
CA ALA A 455 22.29 -35.91 8.17
C ALA A 455 20.81 -36.00 7.76
N MET A 456 20.07 -37.01 8.25
CA MET A 456 18.62 -37.16 8.01
C MET A 456 17.81 -36.05 8.69
N PHE A 457 18.22 -35.63 9.88
CA PHE A 457 17.54 -34.57 10.65
C PHE A 457 18.07 -33.16 10.33
N ARG A 458 18.90 -32.97 9.30
CA ARG A 458 19.63 -31.71 9.06
C ARG A 458 18.75 -30.46 9.18
N ASN A 459 17.67 -30.37 8.42
CA ASN A 459 16.78 -29.20 8.42
C ASN A 459 15.97 -29.11 9.73
N LEU A 460 15.61 -30.26 10.31
CA LEU A 460 14.88 -30.33 11.57
C LEU A 460 15.74 -29.91 12.77
N LEU A 461 17.07 -30.04 12.70
CA LEU A 461 18.00 -29.60 13.74
C LEU A 461 18.13 -28.07 13.82
N GLU A 462 17.68 -27.33 12.81
CA GLU A 462 17.59 -25.87 12.88
C GLU A 462 16.37 -25.41 13.70
N ARG A 463 15.40 -26.31 13.92
CA ARG A 463 14.19 -26.01 14.69
C ARG A 463 14.51 -25.98 16.19
N PRO A 464 14.14 -24.92 16.93
CA PRO A 464 14.67 -24.65 18.27
C PRO A 464 14.39 -25.77 19.29
N GLY A 465 13.22 -26.41 19.21
CA GLY A 465 12.87 -27.52 20.11
C GLY A 465 13.76 -28.76 19.91
N ILE A 466 14.07 -29.10 18.66
CA ILE A 466 14.90 -30.26 18.30
C ILE A 466 16.37 -29.92 18.50
N ALA A 467 16.79 -28.70 18.18
CA ALA A 467 18.14 -28.19 18.41
C ALA A 467 18.55 -28.32 19.89
N ALA A 468 17.66 -27.96 20.82
CA ALA A 468 17.91 -28.10 22.25
C ALA A 468 18.16 -29.56 22.65
N VAL A 469 17.34 -30.48 22.15
CA VAL A 469 17.51 -31.92 22.41
C VAL A 469 18.81 -32.46 21.80
N ALA A 470 19.19 -31.99 20.62
CA ALA A 470 20.44 -32.37 19.98
C ALA A 470 21.66 -31.84 20.73
N ALA A 471 21.61 -30.61 21.24
CA ALA A 471 22.66 -30.00 22.05
C ALA A 471 22.99 -30.85 23.30
N ASP A 472 21.97 -31.42 23.96
CA ASP A 472 22.16 -32.31 25.11
C ASP A 472 22.91 -33.61 24.76
N LYS A 473 22.92 -34.02 23.48
CA LYS A 473 23.62 -35.23 23.00
C LYS A 473 25.03 -34.96 22.52
N VAL A 474 25.41 -33.70 22.33
CA VAL A 474 26.75 -33.29 21.88
C VAL A 474 27.87 -33.84 22.78
N PRO A 475 27.82 -33.74 24.12
CA PRO A 475 28.89 -34.27 24.98
C PRO A 475 29.07 -35.78 24.82
N VAL A 476 27.97 -36.52 24.62
CA VAL A 476 28.00 -37.95 24.37
C VAL A 476 28.69 -38.24 23.03
N LEU A 477 28.32 -37.51 21.97
CA LEU A 477 28.99 -37.62 20.67
C LEU A 477 30.50 -37.37 20.76
N LEU A 478 30.91 -36.31 21.48
CA LEU A 478 32.32 -35.99 21.69
C LEU A 478 33.06 -37.08 22.47
N SER A 479 32.45 -37.65 23.51
CA SER A 479 33.03 -38.76 24.26
C SER A 479 33.19 -40.03 23.41
N MET A 480 32.22 -40.33 22.55
CA MET A 480 32.29 -41.46 21.61
C MET A 480 33.41 -41.25 20.59
N PHE A 481 33.57 -40.02 20.10
CA PHE A 481 34.67 -39.66 19.20
C PHE A 481 36.04 -39.76 19.88
N SER A 482 36.16 -39.27 21.12
CA SER A 482 37.37 -39.42 21.94
C SER A 482 37.73 -40.90 22.13
N SER A 483 36.76 -41.75 22.47
CA SER A 483 36.96 -43.19 22.57
C SER A 483 37.41 -43.81 21.25
N ALA A 484 36.84 -43.39 20.11
CA ALA A 484 37.26 -43.85 18.80
C ALA A 484 38.71 -43.44 18.47
N LEU A 485 39.15 -42.24 18.86
CA LEU A 485 40.54 -41.79 18.74
C LEU A 485 41.47 -42.65 19.60
N ASP A 486 41.10 -42.94 20.85
CA ASP A 486 41.88 -43.80 21.73
C ASP A 486 42.01 -45.22 21.18
N GLN A 487 40.93 -45.78 20.62
CA GLN A 487 40.97 -47.08 19.96
C GLN A 487 41.88 -47.08 18.72
N ALA A 488 41.84 -46.01 17.92
CA ALA A 488 42.73 -45.88 16.77
C ALA A 488 44.19 -45.75 17.20
N ARG A 489 44.48 -45.01 18.28
CA ARG A 489 45.82 -44.92 18.88
C ARG A 489 46.31 -46.27 19.39
N LEU A 490 45.47 -47.02 20.11
CA LEU A 490 45.79 -48.38 20.57
C LEU A 490 46.09 -49.32 19.39
N THR A 491 45.30 -49.23 18.33
CA THR A 491 45.50 -49.99 17.09
C THR A 491 46.83 -49.64 16.44
N TYR A 492 47.18 -48.35 16.38
CA TYR A 492 48.49 -47.86 15.95
C TYR A 492 49.65 -48.43 16.76
N SER A 493 49.56 -48.34 18.10
CA SER A 493 50.62 -48.83 18.98
C SER A 493 50.80 -50.35 18.88
N ARG A 494 49.72 -51.13 18.87
CA ARG A 494 49.78 -52.59 18.72
C ARG A 494 50.38 -53.02 17.39
N HIS A 495 49.99 -52.39 16.30
CA HIS A 495 50.51 -52.68 14.96
C HIS A 495 52.00 -52.38 14.86
N THR A 496 52.42 -51.23 15.40
CA THR A 496 53.84 -50.84 15.49
C THR A 496 54.65 -51.83 16.32
N GLN A 497 54.14 -52.24 17.49
CA GLN A 497 54.81 -53.21 18.36
C GLN A 497 54.91 -54.60 17.71
N ALA A 498 53.87 -55.06 17.02
CA ALA A 498 53.89 -56.32 16.27
C ALA A 498 54.93 -56.26 15.13
N GLY A 499 55.06 -55.13 14.44
CA GLY A 499 56.09 -54.93 13.44
C GLY A 499 57.52 -54.99 13.99
N LEU A 500 57.73 -54.48 15.20
CA LEU A 500 59.02 -54.58 15.90
C LEU A 500 59.35 -56.02 16.33
N GLN A 501 58.36 -56.83 16.68
CA GLN A 501 58.55 -58.22 17.11
C GLN A 501 58.71 -59.21 15.95
N LEU A 502 57.98 -59.01 14.85
CA LEU A 502 57.93 -59.92 13.70
C LEU A 502 58.86 -59.50 12.54
N GLY A 503 59.52 -58.34 12.65
CA GLY A 503 60.36 -57.75 11.60
C GLY A 503 59.57 -57.02 10.50
N PHE A 504 58.28 -57.32 10.35
CA PHE A 504 57.34 -56.58 9.51
C PHE A 504 55.95 -56.55 10.16
N PRO A 505 55.19 -55.44 10.02
CA PRO A 505 53.86 -55.34 10.61
C PRO A 505 52.85 -56.30 9.92
N PRO A 506 51.71 -56.61 10.56
CA PRO A 506 50.63 -57.36 9.91
C PRO A 506 50.06 -56.55 8.73
N LEU A 507 50.17 -57.08 7.51
CA LEU A 507 49.73 -56.43 6.27
C LEU A 507 48.62 -57.22 5.58
N HIS A 508 47.91 -56.57 4.68
CA HIS A 508 46.96 -57.22 3.77
C HIS A 508 47.66 -58.31 2.93
N LYS A 509 46.89 -59.25 2.39
CA LYS A 509 47.44 -60.31 1.54
C LYS A 509 48.01 -59.71 0.25
N ASN A 510 49.15 -60.22 -0.21
CA ASN A 510 49.78 -59.87 -1.50
C ASN A 510 50.23 -58.41 -1.68
N VAL A 511 50.51 -57.65 -0.60
CA VAL A 511 51.07 -56.29 -0.70
C VAL A 511 52.56 -56.24 -0.33
N PRO A 512 53.39 -55.45 -1.04
CA PRO A 512 54.77 -55.22 -0.67
C PRO A 512 54.91 -54.58 0.72
N PRO A 513 55.95 -54.89 1.51
CA PRO A 513 56.04 -54.47 2.92
C PRO A 513 55.92 -52.95 3.15
N VAL A 514 56.64 -52.15 2.37
CA VAL A 514 56.65 -50.68 2.50
C VAL A 514 55.32 -50.08 2.05
N ALA A 515 54.80 -50.52 0.90
CA ALA A 515 53.53 -50.02 0.37
C ALA A 515 52.34 -50.43 1.24
N GLY A 516 52.35 -51.64 1.80
CA GLY A 516 51.32 -52.14 2.71
C GLY A 516 51.31 -51.37 4.04
N ALA A 517 52.47 -51.07 4.62
CA ALA A 517 52.55 -50.30 5.87
C ALA A 517 52.02 -48.87 5.68
N LEU A 518 52.38 -48.23 4.56
CA LEU A 518 51.85 -46.91 4.19
C LEU A 518 50.34 -46.96 3.90
N GLY A 519 49.86 -47.99 3.20
CA GLY A 519 48.44 -48.21 2.92
C GLY A 519 47.62 -48.33 4.21
N TRP A 520 48.08 -49.17 5.13
CA TRP A 520 47.43 -49.35 6.43
C TRP A 520 47.40 -48.07 7.27
N ALA A 521 48.50 -47.31 7.31
CA ALA A 521 48.53 -46.03 8.02
C ALA A 521 47.55 -45.02 7.40
N ARG A 522 47.40 -45.01 6.07
CA ARG A 522 46.39 -44.21 5.37
C ARG A 522 44.96 -44.67 5.69
N GLU A 523 44.70 -45.98 5.76
CA GLU A 523 43.40 -46.52 6.14
C GLU A 523 43.01 -46.11 7.57
N LEU A 524 43.94 -46.22 8.53
CA LEU A 524 43.69 -45.81 9.91
C LEU A 524 43.44 -44.30 10.01
N ARG A 525 44.18 -43.48 9.26
CA ARG A 525 43.93 -42.05 9.16
C ARG A 525 42.56 -41.76 8.55
N ALA A 526 42.21 -42.39 7.43
CA ALA A 526 40.92 -42.20 6.76
C ALA A 526 39.74 -42.54 7.67
N ARG A 527 39.87 -43.61 8.46
CA ARG A 527 38.86 -44.03 9.46
C ARG A 527 38.56 -42.96 10.51
N ILE A 528 39.54 -42.15 10.90
CA ILE A 528 39.36 -41.04 11.85
C ILE A 528 38.93 -39.76 11.13
N GLN A 529 39.49 -39.51 9.95
CA GLN A 529 39.32 -38.25 9.23
C GLN A 529 37.85 -38.04 8.79
N GLY A 530 37.14 -39.09 8.38
CA GLY A 530 35.72 -39.00 8.04
C GLY A 530 34.86 -38.45 9.18
N PRO A 531 34.81 -39.11 10.35
CA PRO A 531 34.11 -38.58 11.54
C PRO A 531 34.55 -37.17 11.96
N LEU A 532 35.84 -36.84 11.84
CA LEU A 532 36.37 -35.51 12.16
C LEU A 532 35.81 -34.42 11.22
N GLU A 533 35.70 -34.71 9.93
CA GLU A 533 35.11 -33.77 8.96
C GLU A 533 33.62 -33.56 9.23
N HIS A 534 32.87 -34.62 9.56
CA HIS A 534 31.45 -34.49 9.92
C HIS A 534 31.25 -33.65 11.18
N LEU A 535 32.09 -33.81 12.21
CA LEU A 535 32.02 -32.98 13.43
C LEU A 535 32.21 -31.49 13.15
N ARG A 536 33.09 -31.13 12.20
CA ARG A 536 33.33 -29.73 11.81
C ARG A 536 32.15 -29.08 11.09
N HIS A 537 31.21 -29.89 10.58
CA HIS A 537 30.06 -29.44 9.82
C HIS A 537 28.76 -29.43 10.62
N ILE A 538 28.79 -29.72 11.92
CA ILE A 538 27.61 -29.57 12.78
C ILE A 538 27.51 -28.10 13.19
N PRO A 539 26.49 -27.34 12.72
CA PRO A 539 26.34 -25.94 13.09
C PRO A 539 25.96 -25.82 14.57
N GLY A 540 26.63 -24.92 15.30
CA GLY A 540 26.39 -24.70 16.73
C GLY A 540 27.19 -25.60 17.69
N LEU A 541 28.24 -26.26 17.19
CA LEU A 541 29.16 -27.12 17.95
C LEU A 541 30.61 -26.63 17.83
#